data_AF-A0A954M883-F1
#
_entry.id   AF-A0A954M883-F1
#
_cell.length_a   1.000
_cell.length_b   1.000
_cell.length_c   1.000
_cell.angle_alpha   90.00
_cell.angle_beta   90.00
_cell.angle_gamma   90.00
#
_symmetry.space_group_name_H-M   'P 1'
#
loop_
_entity.id
_entity.type
_entity.pdbx_description
1 polymer ?
#
loop_
_entity_poly.entity_id
_entity_poly.type
_entity_poly.pdbx_seq_one_letter_code
_entity_poly.pdbx_strand_id
1 'polypeptide(L)'
;MSTSSVSSTSEELRQISQLREKARRSFVTPEVARQDRQAVWQKTFRPDVRRWIAMYAAVGERDVYLWQWCLHGIELTTLSSVTPHWRAHLEDTKLLSVILCVLFDDVADRGERPEWLSAILAACGQSGLTPVGELSKHEQDHVAVTRSLWLEYEQRVAVLPHFEEFNPVWNFDLTQFFNAMRYGHLANRYPAFLNSTEHDVYSPHNMLMVSFCTLDLMASPLLPEEELGNLREAIWHAQAMGRVGNILSTWRRELEDRDFSGGI
;
A
#
# COMPACT_ATOMS: atom_id res chain seq x y z
N MET A 1 9.22 -34.88 41.81
CA MET A 1 8.33 -34.30 40.79
C MET A 1 9.04 -33.10 40.15
N SER A 2 9.71 -33.29 39.01
CA SER A 2 10.18 -32.23 38.10
C SER A 2 10.95 -32.86 36.94
N THR A 3 10.24 -33.27 35.89
CA THR A 3 10.83 -33.72 34.61
C THR A 3 10.00 -33.28 33.40
N SER A 4 9.06 -32.33 33.56
CA SER A 4 8.09 -32.01 32.50
C SER A 4 8.46 -30.83 31.59
N SER A 5 9.48 -30.02 31.89
CA SER A 5 9.74 -28.78 31.15
C SER A 5 10.70 -28.90 29.97
N VAL A 6 11.54 -29.95 29.92
CA VAL A 6 12.58 -30.10 28.88
C VAL A 6 12.01 -30.66 27.56
N SER A 7 10.89 -31.38 27.62
CA SER A 7 10.24 -31.99 26.44
C SER A 7 9.67 -30.94 25.48
N SER A 8 9.02 -29.89 26.02
CA SER A 8 8.32 -28.84 25.27
C SER A 8 9.26 -28.07 24.34
N THR A 9 10.42 -27.65 24.85
CA THR A 9 11.38 -26.83 24.12
C THR A 9 12.05 -27.60 22.98
N SER A 10 12.25 -28.91 23.14
CA SER A 10 12.83 -29.75 22.08
C SER A 10 11.88 -29.97 20.90
N GLU A 11 10.58 -29.97 21.16
CA GLU A 11 9.54 -30.18 20.17
C GLU A 11 9.23 -28.88 19.39
N GLU A 12 9.23 -27.74 20.09
CA GLU A 12 9.17 -26.40 19.48
C GLU A 12 10.35 -26.13 18.55
N LEU A 13 11.59 -26.43 18.99
CA LEU A 13 12.77 -26.27 18.14
C LEU A 13 12.74 -27.18 16.91
N ARG A 14 12.15 -28.37 17.03
CA ARG A 14 11.96 -29.31 15.92
C ARG A 14 10.89 -28.81 14.94
N GLN A 15 9.79 -28.25 15.42
CA GLN A 15 8.78 -27.59 14.60
C GLN A 15 9.35 -26.36 13.88
N ILE A 16 10.11 -25.51 14.55
CA ILE A 16 10.76 -24.34 13.94
C ILE A 16 11.77 -24.79 12.87
N SER A 17 12.54 -25.85 13.11
CA SER A 17 13.46 -26.41 12.13
C SER A 17 12.73 -26.98 10.89
N GLN A 18 11.63 -27.70 11.10
CA GLN A 18 10.79 -28.23 10.02
C GLN A 18 10.11 -27.12 9.22
N LEU A 19 9.63 -26.07 9.88
CA LEU A 19 9.07 -24.87 9.23
C LEU A 19 10.14 -24.13 8.43
N ARG A 20 11.36 -23.99 8.97
CA ARG A 20 12.51 -23.41 8.25
C ARG A 20 12.93 -24.25 7.05
N GLU A 21 12.91 -25.57 7.18
CA GLU A 21 13.25 -26.48 6.07
C GLU A 21 12.16 -26.50 5.00
N LYS A 22 10.89 -26.42 5.39
CA LYS A 22 9.74 -26.26 4.48
C LYS A 22 9.79 -24.90 3.77
N ALA A 23 10.14 -23.83 4.49
CA ALA A 23 10.37 -22.50 3.91
C ALA A 23 11.56 -22.49 2.94
N ARG A 24 12.67 -23.18 3.28
CA ARG A 24 13.82 -23.38 2.39
C ARG A 24 13.49 -24.21 1.14
N ARG A 25 12.45 -25.06 1.17
CA ARG A 25 11.99 -25.86 0.03
C ARG A 25 10.88 -25.19 -0.77
N SER A 26 10.30 -24.09 -0.29
CA SER A 26 9.31 -23.29 -1.02
C SER A 26 10.01 -22.35 -2.00
N PHE A 27 10.77 -22.90 -2.94
CA PHE A 27 11.24 -22.12 -4.07
C PHE A 27 10.06 -21.89 -5.00
N VAL A 28 9.78 -20.62 -5.33
CA VAL A 28 8.92 -20.26 -6.46
C VAL A 28 9.53 -20.92 -7.70
N THR A 29 8.89 -21.98 -8.19
CA THR A 29 9.33 -22.62 -9.42
C THR A 29 8.95 -21.75 -10.62
N PRO A 30 9.65 -21.88 -11.78
CA PRO A 30 9.24 -21.18 -12.99
C PRO A 30 7.79 -21.47 -13.41
N GLU A 31 7.28 -22.66 -13.07
CA GLU A 31 5.89 -23.03 -13.34
C GLU A 31 4.91 -22.27 -12.44
N VAL A 32 5.17 -22.23 -11.13
CA VAL A 32 4.36 -21.45 -10.18
C VAL A 32 4.38 -19.96 -10.55
N ALA A 33 5.54 -19.41 -10.90
CA ALA A 33 5.64 -18.02 -11.35
C ALA A 33 4.84 -17.72 -12.63
N ARG A 34 4.75 -18.69 -13.56
CA ARG A 34 3.92 -18.57 -14.76
C ARG A 34 2.43 -18.61 -14.43
N GLN A 35 2.03 -19.51 -13.54
CA GLN A 35 0.65 -19.64 -13.10
C GLN A 35 0.18 -18.37 -12.38
N ASP A 36 0.99 -17.82 -11.47
CA ASP A 36 0.70 -16.56 -10.78
C ASP A 36 0.56 -15.41 -11.79
N ARG A 37 1.49 -15.30 -12.74
CA ARG A 37 1.41 -14.27 -13.80
C ARG A 37 0.14 -14.41 -14.64
N GLN A 38 -0.26 -15.63 -14.98
CA GLN A 38 -1.48 -15.86 -15.73
C GLN A 38 -2.73 -15.47 -14.92
N ALA A 39 -2.76 -15.79 -13.62
CA ALA A 39 -3.84 -15.39 -12.72
C ALA A 39 -3.97 -13.86 -12.63
N VAL A 40 -2.85 -13.13 -12.65
CA VAL A 40 -2.85 -11.66 -12.72
C VAL A 40 -3.45 -11.17 -14.04
N TRP A 41 -3.00 -11.67 -15.19
CA TRP A 41 -3.52 -11.24 -16.50
C TRP A 41 -5.03 -11.45 -16.69
N GLN A 42 -5.60 -12.42 -15.98
CA GLN A 42 -7.03 -12.73 -16.02
C GLN A 42 -7.88 -11.82 -15.13
N LYS A 43 -7.26 -10.93 -14.33
CA LYS A 43 -8.00 -10.00 -13.47
C LYS A 43 -8.83 -9.04 -14.30
N THR A 44 -10.09 -8.92 -13.91
CA THR A 44 -11.05 -7.99 -14.50
C THR A 44 -11.55 -7.02 -13.45
N PHE A 45 -11.73 -5.77 -13.85
CA PHE A 45 -12.24 -4.72 -12.98
C PHE A 45 -13.74 -4.53 -13.13
N ARG A 46 -14.41 -4.18 -12.02
CA ARG A 46 -15.79 -3.70 -12.04
C ARG A 46 -15.90 -2.34 -12.76
N PRO A 47 -17.08 -1.97 -13.27
CA PRO A 47 -17.26 -0.74 -14.05
C PRO A 47 -16.73 0.52 -13.35
N ASP A 48 -16.98 0.65 -12.06
CA ASP A 48 -16.55 1.82 -11.30
C ASP A 48 -15.03 1.94 -11.20
N VAL A 49 -14.32 0.82 -10.97
CA VAL A 49 -12.85 0.81 -10.96
C VAL A 49 -12.30 1.09 -12.36
N ARG A 50 -12.91 0.54 -13.42
CA ARG A 50 -12.50 0.85 -14.81
C ARG A 50 -12.60 2.33 -15.11
N ARG A 51 -13.64 3.00 -14.61
CA ARG A 51 -13.78 4.46 -14.72
C ARG A 51 -12.58 5.18 -14.12
N TRP A 52 -12.17 4.79 -12.92
CA TRP A 52 -11.01 5.41 -12.25
C TRP A 52 -9.68 5.10 -12.92
N ILE A 53 -9.47 3.88 -13.42
CA ILE A 53 -8.30 3.54 -14.24
C ILE A 53 -8.25 4.41 -15.51
N ALA A 54 -9.40 4.63 -16.17
CA ALA A 54 -9.48 5.50 -17.34
C ALA A 54 -9.24 6.97 -17.01
N MET A 55 -9.72 7.46 -15.86
CA MET A 55 -9.45 8.82 -15.38
C MET A 55 -7.97 9.02 -15.05
N TYR A 56 -7.32 8.03 -14.42
CA TYR A 56 -5.89 8.03 -14.21
C TYR A 56 -5.13 8.13 -15.54
N ALA A 57 -5.49 7.33 -16.54
CA ALA A 57 -4.82 7.30 -17.85
C ALA A 57 -4.89 8.63 -18.62
N ALA A 58 -5.75 9.57 -18.22
CA ALA A 58 -5.78 10.92 -18.79
C ALA A 58 -4.69 11.84 -18.22
N VAL A 59 -4.12 11.50 -17.06
CA VAL A 59 -3.17 12.35 -16.31
C VAL A 59 -1.88 11.62 -15.92
N GLY A 60 -1.76 10.32 -16.23
CA GLY A 60 -0.60 9.50 -15.91
C GLY A 60 -0.42 8.34 -16.90
N GLU A 61 0.72 7.67 -16.82
CA GLU A 61 1.10 6.60 -17.75
C GLU A 61 1.47 5.33 -16.98
N ARG A 62 0.58 4.32 -17.01
CA ARG A 62 0.82 2.97 -16.48
C ARG A 62 0.14 1.92 -17.35
N ASP A 63 0.77 0.76 -17.43
CA ASP A 63 0.19 -0.42 -18.06
C ASP A 63 -0.97 -0.97 -17.21
N VAL A 64 -2.01 -1.49 -17.86
CA VAL A 64 -3.17 -2.10 -17.19
C VAL A 64 -2.78 -3.25 -16.26
N TYR A 65 -1.68 -3.93 -16.56
CA TYR A 65 -1.11 -5.01 -15.76
C TYR A 65 -0.79 -4.57 -14.33
N LEU A 66 -0.39 -3.31 -14.10
CA LEU A 66 -0.16 -2.79 -12.75
C LEU A 66 -1.43 -2.95 -11.89
N TRP A 67 -2.57 -2.49 -12.40
CA TRP A 67 -3.84 -2.54 -11.67
C TRP A 67 -4.29 -3.99 -11.44
N GLN A 68 -4.04 -4.87 -12.40
CA GLN A 68 -4.35 -6.30 -12.28
C GLN A 68 -3.50 -6.94 -11.19
N TRP A 69 -2.21 -6.61 -11.15
CA TRP A 69 -1.27 -7.11 -10.16
C TRP A 69 -1.63 -6.61 -8.75
N CYS A 70 -1.97 -5.33 -8.61
CA CYS A 70 -2.43 -4.76 -7.35
C CYS A 70 -3.73 -5.41 -6.87
N LEU A 71 -4.72 -5.61 -7.74
CA LEU A 71 -5.96 -6.32 -7.38
C LEU A 71 -5.67 -7.75 -6.90
N HIS A 72 -4.79 -8.46 -7.59
CA HIS A 72 -4.38 -9.80 -7.18
C HIS A 72 -3.72 -9.80 -5.79
N GLY A 73 -2.81 -8.87 -5.52
CA GLY A 73 -2.20 -8.70 -4.20
C GLY A 73 -3.22 -8.35 -3.10
N ILE A 74 -4.16 -7.45 -3.39
CA ILE A 74 -5.26 -7.08 -2.49
C ILE A 74 -6.12 -8.30 -2.12
N GLU A 75 -6.53 -9.11 -3.09
CA GLU A 75 -7.34 -10.32 -2.82
C GLU A 75 -6.58 -11.35 -1.97
N LEU A 76 -5.28 -11.53 -2.23
CA LEU A 76 -4.42 -12.45 -1.46
C LEU A 76 -4.20 -12.00 -0.01
N THR A 77 -4.19 -10.69 0.23
CA THR A 77 -3.84 -10.11 1.53
C THR A 77 -5.03 -9.64 2.35
N THR A 78 -6.22 -9.57 1.74
CA THR A 78 -7.45 -9.20 2.44
C THR A 78 -7.78 -10.22 3.53
N LEU A 79 -7.93 -9.76 4.76
CA LEU A 79 -8.11 -10.64 5.93
C LEU A 79 -9.26 -11.63 5.73
N SER A 80 -9.07 -12.86 6.20
CA SER A 80 -10.08 -13.91 6.12
C SER A 80 -11.31 -13.63 6.99
N SER A 81 -11.18 -12.76 8.00
CA SER A 81 -12.25 -12.31 8.89
C SER A 81 -13.25 -11.36 8.21
N VAL A 82 -12.90 -10.77 7.06
CA VAL A 82 -13.78 -9.85 6.34
C VAL A 82 -15.09 -10.54 5.99
N THR A 83 -16.20 -9.90 6.37
CA THR A 83 -17.53 -10.45 6.12
C THR A 83 -17.76 -10.61 4.61
N PRO A 84 -18.21 -11.79 4.12
CA PRO A 84 -18.22 -12.09 2.68
C PRO A 84 -18.94 -11.07 1.78
N HIS A 85 -20.02 -10.44 2.26
CA HIS A 85 -20.76 -9.45 1.47
C HIS A 85 -20.01 -8.11 1.30
N TRP A 86 -19.05 -7.80 2.19
CA TRP A 86 -18.22 -6.60 2.07
C TRP A 86 -16.96 -6.81 1.26
N ARG A 87 -16.51 -8.06 1.09
CA ARG A 87 -15.20 -8.39 0.48
C ARG A 87 -14.99 -7.70 -0.86
N ALA A 88 -15.95 -7.84 -1.77
CA ALA A 88 -15.84 -7.21 -3.08
C ALA A 88 -15.79 -5.67 -2.93
N HIS A 89 -16.66 -5.05 -2.15
CA HIS A 89 -16.62 -3.59 -1.94
C HIS A 89 -15.25 -3.13 -1.40
N LEU A 90 -14.68 -3.85 -0.44
CA LEU A 90 -13.37 -3.55 0.14
C LEU A 90 -12.23 -3.71 -0.87
N GLU A 91 -12.20 -4.79 -1.64
CA GLU A 91 -11.15 -5.04 -2.62
C GLU A 91 -11.09 -3.93 -3.68
N ASP A 92 -12.26 -3.47 -4.16
CA ASP A 92 -12.33 -2.31 -5.07
C ASP A 92 -11.90 -1.01 -4.37
N THR A 93 -12.33 -0.80 -3.13
CA THR A 93 -12.02 0.42 -2.35
C THR A 93 -10.52 0.52 -2.07
N LYS A 94 -9.85 -0.60 -1.77
CA LYS A 94 -8.39 -0.68 -1.66
C LYS A 94 -7.70 -0.44 -2.99
N LEU A 95 -8.26 -0.92 -4.10
CA LEU A 95 -7.69 -0.64 -5.42
C LEU A 95 -7.81 0.85 -5.77
N LEU A 96 -8.86 1.54 -5.34
CA LEU A 96 -8.95 3.00 -5.48
C LEU A 96 -7.85 3.72 -4.69
N SER A 97 -7.51 3.27 -3.48
CA SER A 97 -6.39 3.86 -2.74
C SER A 97 -5.02 3.51 -3.34
N VAL A 98 -4.87 2.38 -4.03
CA VAL A 98 -3.68 2.15 -4.88
C VAL A 98 -3.61 3.15 -6.03
N ILE A 99 -4.72 3.44 -6.71
CA ILE A 99 -4.72 4.46 -7.79
C ILE A 99 -4.36 5.83 -7.20
N LEU A 100 -4.88 6.19 -6.02
CA LEU A 100 -4.44 7.38 -5.29
C LEU A 100 -2.93 7.35 -5.03
N CYS A 101 -2.40 6.24 -4.51
CA CYS A 101 -0.98 6.06 -4.26
C CYS A 101 -0.14 6.38 -5.50
N VAL A 102 -0.50 5.80 -6.64
CA VAL A 102 0.22 6.01 -7.91
C VAL A 102 0.14 7.46 -8.39
N LEU A 103 -1.01 8.14 -8.22
CA LEU A 103 -1.13 9.57 -8.51
C LEU A 103 -0.14 10.39 -7.66
N PHE A 104 0.05 10.03 -6.38
CA PHE A 104 1.05 10.69 -5.54
C PHE A 104 2.48 10.34 -5.96
N ASP A 105 2.80 9.07 -6.19
CA ASP A 105 4.13 8.60 -6.63
C ASP A 105 4.58 9.30 -7.91
N ASP A 106 3.69 9.43 -8.90
CA ASP A 106 3.99 10.12 -10.17
C ASP A 106 4.49 11.56 -10.00
N VAL A 107 4.15 12.20 -8.87
CA VAL A 107 4.57 13.56 -8.51
C VAL A 107 5.73 13.54 -7.52
N ALA A 108 5.70 12.66 -6.52
CA ALA A 108 6.71 12.56 -5.48
C ALA A 108 8.07 12.12 -6.04
N ASP A 109 8.07 11.11 -6.92
CA ASP A 109 9.29 10.45 -7.39
C ASP A 109 10.16 11.38 -8.26
N ARG A 110 9.54 12.40 -8.87
CA ARG A 110 10.27 13.38 -9.70
C ARG A 110 11.04 14.42 -8.89
N GLY A 111 10.71 14.66 -7.61
CA GLY A 111 11.43 15.60 -6.72
C GLY A 111 11.45 17.09 -7.12
N GLU A 112 10.89 17.47 -8.28
CA GLU A 112 11.12 18.80 -8.88
C GLU A 112 10.01 19.84 -8.60
N ARG A 113 8.77 19.41 -8.34
CA ARG A 113 7.58 20.28 -8.28
C ARG A 113 6.88 20.23 -6.91
N PRO A 114 7.44 20.86 -5.86
CA PRO A 114 6.87 20.83 -4.51
C PRO A 114 5.47 21.46 -4.41
N GLU A 115 5.16 22.43 -5.27
CA GLU A 115 3.85 23.06 -5.36
C GLU A 115 2.78 22.10 -5.90
N TRP A 116 3.15 21.19 -6.81
CA TRP A 116 2.26 20.17 -7.33
C TRP A 116 1.94 19.13 -6.25
N LEU A 117 2.98 18.63 -5.55
CA LEU A 117 2.79 17.72 -4.41
C LEU A 117 1.93 18.35 -3.32
N SER A 118 2.16 19.63 -3.01
CA SER A 118 1.35 20.37 -2.02
C SER A 118 -0.11 20.48 -2.44
N ALA A 119 -0.38 20.68 -3.74
CA ALA A 119 -1.74 20.79 -4.27
C ALA A 119 -2.49 19.45 -4.21
N ILE A 120 -1.85 18.32 -4.54
CA ILE A 120 -2.49 17.01 -4.43
C ILE A 120 -2.70 16.59 -2.96
N LEU A 121 -1.79 16.95 -2.05
CA LEU A 121 -2.00 16.75 -0.61
C LEU A 121 -3.19 17.58 -0.11
N ALA A 122 -3.28 18.85 -0.50
CA ALA A 122 -4.39 19.72 -0.14
C ALA A 122 -5.74 19.23 -0.71
N ALA A 123 -5.73 18.62 -1.90
CA ALA A 123 -6.92 18.00 -2.49
C ALA A 123 -7.50 16.86 -1.63
N CYS A 124 -6.64 16.19 -0.84
CA CYS A 124 -7.01 15.15 0.12
C CYS A 124 -7.22 15.68 1.55
N GLY A 125 -7.49 16.98 1.71
CA GLY A 125 -7.80 17.60 3.01
C GLY A 125 -6.61 17.81 3.95
N GLN A 126 -5.37 17.62 3.47
CA GLN A 126 -4.18 17.88 4.28
C GLN A 126 -4.02 19.39 4.52
N SER A 127 -4.33 19.83 5.74
CA SER A 127 -4.36 21.25 6.15
C SER A 127 -2.98 21.90 6.19
N GLY A 128 -2.94 23.22 6.04
CA GLY A 128 -1.71 24.02 6.16
C GLY A 128 -0.83 24.05 4.90
N LEU A 129 -1.25 23.40 3.82
CA LEU A 129 -0.55 23.40 2.54
C LEU A 129 -1.28 24.33 1.57
N THR A 130 -0.75 25.54 1.40
CA THR A 130 -1.16 26.41 0.29
C THR A 130 -0.17 26.20 -0.84
N PRO A 131 -0.61 25.79 -2.05
CA PRO A 131 0.28 25.71 -3.20
C PRO A 131 0.95 27.07 -3.41
N VAL A 132 2.29 27.09 -3.38
CA VAL A 132 3.08 28.29 -3.66
C VAL A 132 3.55 28.18 -5.11
N GLY A 133 2.75 28.67 -6.04
CA GLY A 133 3.12 28.67 -7.47
C GLY A 133 1.94 28.43 -8.40
N GLU A 134 2.16 28.67 -9.69
CA GLU A 134 1.19 28.39 -10.75
C GLU A 134 1.31 26.94 -11.21
N LEU A 135 0.18 26.25 -11.28
CA LEU A 135 0.09 24.90 -11.84
C LEU A 135 -0.22 24.98 -13.33
N SER A 136 0.47 24.18 -14.13
CA SER A 136 0.13 23.95 -15.54
C SER A 136 -1.24 23.27 -15.68
N LYS A 137 -1.80 23.28 -16.89
CA LYS A 137 -3.09 22.63 -17.15
C LYS A 137 -3.08 21.13 -16.80
N HIS A 138 -2.01 20.42 -17.15
CA HIS A 138 -1.86 19.00 -16.82
C HIS A 138 -1.85 18.76 -15.30
N GLU A 139 -1.16 19.60 -14.53
CA GLU A 139 -1.09 19.49 -13.07
C GLU A 139 -2.43 19.81 -12.40
N GLN A 140 -3.16 20.79 -12.93
CA GLN A 140 -4.52 21.09 -12.48
C GLN A 140 -5.47 19.91 -12.75
N ASP A 141 -5.37 19.28 -13.92
CA ASP A 141 -6.18 18.10 -14.27
C ASP A 141 -5.83 16.92 -13.37
N HIS A 142 -4.54 16.70 -13.10
CA HIS A 142 -4.09 15.69 -12.12
C HIS A 142 -4.68 15.96 -10.73
N VAL A 143 -4.57 17.18 -10.20
CA VAL A 143 -5.16 17.57 -8.90
C VAL A 143 -6.67 17.35 -8.88
N ALA A 144 -7.37 17.65 -9.97
CA ALA A 144 -8.82 17.43 -10.07
C ALA A 144 -9.19 15.95 -10.05
N VAL A 145 -8.43 15.09 -10.75
CA VAL A 145 -8.60 13.63 -10.71
C VAL A 145 -8.34 13.11 -9.30
N THR A 146 -7.23 13.49 -8.66
CA THR A 146 -6.89 13.10 -7.29
C THR A 146 -7.99 13.49 -6.31
N ARG A 147 -8.48 14.74 -6.36
CA ARG A 147 -9.58 15.20 -5.50
C ARG A 147 -10.84 14.37 -5.67
N SER A 148 -11.22 14.11 -6.91
CA SER A 148 -12.45 13.38 -7.22
C SER A 148 -12.36 11.94 -6.73
N LEU A 149 -11.20 11.30 -6.92
CA LEU A 149 -10.94 9.93 -6.46
C LEU A 149 -10.87 9.87 -4.93
N TRP A 150 -10.27 10.86 -4.28
CA TRP A 150 -10.22 10.97 -2.82
C TRP A 150 -11.63 11.00 -2.21
N LEU A 151 -12.51 11.87 -2.74
CA LEU A 151 -13.89 11.98 -2.25
C LEU A 151 -14.67 10.67 -2.43
N GLU A 152 -14.50 9.98 -3.57
CA GLU A 152 -15.09 8.66 -3.78
C GLU A 152 -14.56 7.64 -2.77
N TYR A 153 -13.24 7.62 -2.56
CA TYR A 153 -12.59 6.71 -1.61
C TYR A 153 -13.13 6.93 -0.19
N GLU A 154 -13.18 8.19 0.28
CA GLU A 154 -13.77 8.53 1.59
C GLU A 154 -15.23 8.08 1.70
N GLN A 155 -16.04 8.33 0.67
CA GLN A 155 -17.45 7.91 0.65
C GLN A 155 -17.61 6.39 0.76
N ARG A 156 -16.74 5.62 0.09
CA ARG A 156 -16.76 4.14 0.16
C ARG A 156 -16.32 3.61 1.51
N VAL A 157 -15.40 4.29 2.19
CA VAL A 157 -14.94 3.91 3.52
C VAL A 157 -16.00 4.26 4.58
N ALA A 158 -16.68 5.40 4.43
CA ALA A 158 -17.70 5.86 5.37
C ALA A 158 -18.93 4.94 5.50
N VAL A 159 -19.19 4.07 4.51
CA VAL A 159 -20.31 3.11 4.56
C VAL A 159 -19.97 1.78 5.25
N LEU A 160 -18.71 1.57 5.65
CA LEU A 160 -18.29 0.33 6.31
C LEU A 160 -18.88 0.23 7.73
N PRO A 161 -19.22 -1.00 8.20
CA PRO A 161 -20.02 -1.17 9.41
C PRO A 161 -19.33 -0.66 10.69
N HIS A 162 -18.00 -0.71 10.75
CA HIS A 162 -17.22 -0.22 11.90
C HIS A 162 -16.41 1.03 11.55
N PHE A 163 -16.87 1.86 10.60
CA PHE A 163 -16.20 3.09 10.19
C PHE A 163 -15.89 4.00 11.38
N GLU A 164 -16.89 4.38 12.18
CA GLU A 164 -16.73 5.33 13.29
C GLU A 164 -15.67 4.89 14.31
N GLU A 165 -15.59 3.58 14.59
CA GLU A 165 -14.65 3.01 15.55
C GLU A 165 -13.20 3.08 15.06
N PHE A 166 -12.98 2.71 13.79
CA PHE A 166 -11.63 2.63 13.22
C PHE A 166 -11.21 3.91 12.48
N ASN A 167 -12.10 4.88 12.27
CA ASN A 167 -11.80 6.12 11.55
C ASN A 167 -10.58 6.88 12.13
N PRO A 168 -10.39 7.00 13.47
CA PRO A 168 -9.18 7.62 14.01
C PRO A 168 -7.90 6.87 13.64
N VAL A 169 -7.92 5.53 13.66
CA VAL A 169 -6.78 4.67 13.30
C VAL A 169 -6.49 4.76 11.80
N TRP A 170 -7.53 4.75 10.98
CA TRP A 170 -7.41 4.89 9.53
C TRP A 170 -6.84 6.24 9.12
N ASN A 171 -7.29 7.34 9.73
CA ASN A 171 -6.71 8.67 9.52
C ASN A 171 -5.23 8.73 9.93
N PHE A 172 -4.86 8.05 11.01
CA PHE A 172 -3.45 7.92 11.39
C PHE A 172 -2.65 7.17 10.32
N ASP A 173 -3.16 6.05 9.81
CA ASP A 173 -2.49 5.27 8.78
C ASP A 173 -2.33 6.05 7.47
N LEU A 174 -3.35 6.83 7.08
CA LEU A 174 -3.29 7.75 5.94
C LEU A 174 -2.24 8.85 6.15
N THR A 175 -2.11 9.35 7.37
CA THR A 175 -1.06 10.33 7.71
C THR A 175 0.33 9.74 7.48
N GLN A 176 0.55 8.47 7.80
CA GLN A 176 1.82 7.79 7.52
C GLN A 176 2.08 7.65 6.01
N PHE A 177 1.05 7.31 5.23
CA PHE A 177 1.13 7.31 3.77
C PHE A 177 1.52 8.69 3.22
N PHE A 178 0.84 9.76 3.63
CA PHE A 178 1.19 11.12 3.18
C PHE A 178 2.60 11.54 3.60
N ASN A 179 3.07 11.08 4.76
CA ASN A 179 4.46 11.29 5.19
C ASN A 179 5.46 10.54 4.31
N ALA A 180 5.14 9.32 3.86
CA ALA A 180 5.96 8.59 2.90
C ALA A 180 6.10 9.36 1.57
N MET A 181 5.01 9.95 1.06
CA MET A 181 5.04 10.77 -0.16
C MET A 181 5.93 12.01 0.00
N ARG A 182 5.83 12.70 1.15
CA ARG A 182 6.70 13.85 1.47
C ARG A 182 8.16 13.43 1.60
N TYR A 183 8.41 12.29 2.26
CA TYR A 183 9.75 11.73 2.42
C TYR A 183 10.37 11.38 1.06
N GLY A 184 9.66 10.65 0.20
CA GLY A 184 10.13 10.29 -1.14
C GLY A 184 10.48 11.52 -1.98
N HIS A 185 9.62 12.54 -1.97
CA HIS A 185 9.90 13.81 -2.65
C HIS A 185 11.16 14.52 -2.12
N LEU A 186 11.37 14.56 -0.79
CA LEU A 186 12.56 15.15 -0.19
C LEU A 186 13.83 14.36 -0.52
N ALA A 187 13.75 13.03 -0.46
CA ALA A 187 14.86 12.14 -0.78
C ALA A 187 15.33 12.33 -2.23
N ASN A 188 14.40 12.42 -3.19
CA ASN A 188 14.73 12.63 -4.60
C ASN A 188 15.26 14.03 -4.89
N ARG A 189 14.78 15.03 -4.16
CA ARG A 189 15.27 16.41 -4.26
C ARG A 189 16.66 16.59 -3.63
N TYR A 190 16.93 15.88 -2.53
CA TYR A 190 18.16 15.98 -1.76
C TYR A 190 18.71 14.57 -1.47
N PRO A 191 19.39 13.91 -2.43
CA PRO A 191 19.86 12.53 -2.23
C PRO A 191 20.75 12.33 -1.00
N ALA A 192 21.46 13.36 -0.54
CA ALA A 192 22.24 13.34 0.71
C ALA A 192 21.39 13.20 1.99
N PHE A 193 20.08 13.35 1.90
CA PHE A 193 19.12 13.13 2.99
C PHE A 193 18.88 11.64 3.26
N LEU A 194 19.15 10.76 2.29
CA LEU A 194 18.90 9.33 2.39
C LEU A 194 19.74 8.68 3.49
N ASN A 195 19.06 7.91 4.34
CA ASN A 195 19.66 7.05 5.34
C ASN A 195 18.74 5.86 5.61
N SER A 196 19.31 4.72 5.99
CA SER A 196 18.56 3.47 6.17
C SER A 196 17.49 3.59 7.25
N THR A 197 17.78 4.30 8.36
CA THR A 197 16.86 4.41 9.49
C THR A 197 15.56 5.09 9.10
N GLU A 198 15.63 6.26 8.45
CA GLU A 198 14.42 6.96 8.02
C GLU A 198 13.76 6.27 6.83
N HIS A 199 14.55 5.73 5.91
CA HIS A 199 14.02 4.98 4.76
C HIS A 199 13.17 3.78 5.20
N ASP A 200 13.65 3.00 6.17
CA ASP A 200 12.95 1.82 6.68
C ASP A 200 11.70 2.17 7.52
N VAL A 201 11.64 3.39 8.06
CA VAL A 201 10.47 3.89 8.79
C VAL A 201 9.41 4.43 7.83
N TYR A 202 9.78 5.28 6.87
CA TYR A 202 8.80 6.00 6.06
C TYR A 202 8.41 5.25 4.77
N SER A 203 9.38 4.70 4.03
CA SER A 203 9.13 4.16 2.69
C SER A 203 8.13 3.00 2.65
N PRO A 204 8.04 2.09 3.66
CA PRO A 204 7.08 0.99 3.59
C PRO A 204 5.63 1.47 3.53
N HIS A 205 5.30 2.64 4.09
CA HIS A 205 3.92 3.14 4.10
C HIS A 205 3.36 3.49 2.72
N ASN A 206 4.21 3.61 1.69
CA ASN A 206 3.77 3.67 0.29
C ASN A 206 2.99 2.39 -0.12
N MET A 207 3.32 1.23 0.46
CA MET A 207 2.64 -0.03 0.16
C MET A 207 1.19 -0.12 0.69
N LEU A 208 0.73 0.86 1.50
CA LEU A 208 -0.63 0.98 2.05
C LEU A 208 -1.15 -0.18 2.92
N MET A 209 -0.39 -1.26 3.12
CA MET A 209 -0.87 -2.50 3.75
C MET A 209 -1.42 -2.30 5.16
N VAL A 210 -0.82 -1.41 5.96
CA VAL A 210 -1.35 -1.08 7.30
C VAL A 210 -2.73 -0.44 7.19
N SER A 211 -2.92 0.50 6.25
CA SER A 211 -4.23 1.10 6.00
C SER A 211 -5.25 0.09 5.46
N PHE A 212 -4.82 -0.88 4.64
CA PHE A 212 -5.68 -1.96 4.14
C PHE A 212 -6.16 -2.87 5.25
N CYS A 213 -5.30 -3.17 6.23
CA CYS A 213 -5.70 -3.92 7.41
C CYS A 213 -6.77 -3.17 8.20
N THR A 214 -6.63 -1.85 8.37
CA THR A 214 -7.64 -1.05 9.08
C THR A 214 -8.98 -1.04 8.32
N LEU A 215 -8.96 -0.98 6.98
CA LEU A 215 -10.17 -1.15 6.17
C LEU A 215 -10.79 -2.56 6.32
N ASP A 216 -9.97 -3.60 6.44
CA ASP A 216 -10.47 -4.96 6.67
C ASP A 216 -11.13 -5.11 8.04
N LEU A 217 -10.57 -4.50 9.07
CA LEU A 217 -11.16 -4.45 10.40
C LEU A 217 -12.51 -3.73 10.39
N MET A 218 -12.63 -2.64 9.61
CA MET A 218 -13.90 -1.93 9.44
C MET A 218 -15.04 -2.80 8.89
N ALA A 219 -14.76 -3.92 8.20
CA ALA A 219 -15.76 -4.84 7.64
C ALA A 219 -15.69 -6.27 8.18
N SER A 220 -14.86 -6.51 9.19
CA SER A 220 -14.77 -7.78 9.91
C SER A 220 -15.65 -7.73 11.16
N PRO A 221 -16.02 -8.89 11.75
CA PRO A 221 -16.44 -8.91 13.14
C PRO A 221 -15.39 -8.24 14.03
N LEU A 222 -15.83 -7.59 15.10
CA LEU A 222 -14.93 -6.90 16.02
C LEU A 222 -13.84 -7.84 16.55
N LEU A 223 -12.59 -7.41 16.37
CA LEU A 223 -11.41 -8.07 16.91
C LEU A 223 -11.31 -7.76 18.41
N PRO A 224 -10.89 -8.72 19.26
CA PRO A 224 -10.51 -8.41 20.63
C PRO A 224 -9.42 -7.33 20.67
N GLU A 225 -9.57 -6.32 21.55
CA GLU A 225 -8.67 -5.17 21.61
C GLU A 225 -7.21 -5.58 21.85
N GLU A 226 -7.00 -6.65 22.62
CA GLU A 226 -5.69 -7.21 22.95
C GLU A 226 -4.92 -7.74 21.72
N GLU A 227 -5.62 -8.11 20.65
CA GLU A 227 -4.99 -8.63 19.41
C GLU A 227 -4.64 -7.53 18.41
N LEU A 228 -5.16 -6.31 18.58
CA LEU A 228 -4.94 -5.22 17.63
C LEU A 228 -3.45 -4.89 17.49
N GLY A 229 -2.70 -4.89 18.60
CA GLY A 229 -1.25 -4.65 18.58
C GLY A 229 -0.50 -5.70 17.77
N ASN A 230 -0.76 -6.98 18.05
CA ASN A 230 -0.13 -8.12 17.36
C ASN A 230 -0.43 -8.10 15.85
N LEU A 231 -1.69 -7.85 15.48
CA LEU A 231 -2.10 -7.77 14.08
C LEU A 231 -1.38 -6.64 13.36
N ARG A 232 -1.32 -5.45 13.97
CA ARG A 232 -0.64 -4.29 13.36
C ARG A 232 0.86 -4.53 13.19
N GLU A 233 1.52 -5.18 14.14
CA GLU A 233 2.93 -5.59 14.00
C GLU A 233 3.12 -6.60 12.86
N ALA A 234 2.26 -7.61 12.77
CA ALA A 234 2.32 -8.59 11.68
C ALA A 234 2.15 -7.92 10.30
N ILE A 235 1.21 -6.97 10.18
CA ILE A 235 0.98 -6.22 8.94
C ILE A 235 2.13 -5.25 8.64
N TRP A 236 2.77 -4.65 9.65
CA TRP A 236 3.98 -3.86 9.45
C TRP A 236 5.08 -4.68 8.78
N HIS A 237 5.34 -5.90 9.28
CA HIS A 237 6.31 -6.79 8.65
C HIS A 237 5.89 -7.21 7.24
N ALA A 238 4.61 -7.49 7.01
CA ALA A 238 4.10 -7.77 5.66
C ALA A 238 4.33 -6.58 4.71
N GLN A 239 4.11 -5.36 5.18
CA GLN A 239 4.35 -4.12 4.44
C GLN A 239 5.82 -3.95 4.07
N ALA A 240 6.73 -4.16 5.03
CA ALA A 240 8.17 -4.10 4.80
C ALA A 240 8.63 -5.14 3.78
N MET A 241 8.12 -6.38 3.86
CA MET A 241 8.39 -7.41 2.86
C MET A 241 7.87 -7.02 1.47
N GLY A 242 6.66 -6.44 1.41
CA GLY A 242 6.08 -5.90 0.18
C GLY A 242 6.96 -4.83 -0.46
N ARG A 243 7.50 -3.91 0.36
CA ARG A 243 8.42 -2.86 -0.10
C ARG A 243 9.72 -3.42 -0.65
N VAL A 244 10.33 -4.40 0.03
CA VAL A 244 11.53 -5.10 -0.49
C VAL A 244 11.23 -5.77 -1.83
N GLY A 245 10.08 -6.43 -1.95
CA GLY A 245 9.65 -7.05 -3.21
C GLY A 245 9.48 -6.04 -4.34
N ASN A 246 8.85 -4.89 -4.05
CA ASN A 246 8.69 -3.78 -4.99
C ASN A 246 10.07 -3.27 -5.46
N ILE A 247 10.96 -2.88 -4.55
CA ILE A 247 12.32 -2.41 -4.85
C ILE A 247 13.07 -3.40 -5.76
N LEU A 248 13.09 -4.69 -5.41
CA LEU A 248 13.78 -5.72 -6.20
C LEU A 248 13.23 -5.87 -7.62
N SER A 249 11.97 -5.50 -7.85
CA SER A 249 11.32 -5.59 -9.15
C SER A 249 11.45 -4.31 -9.99
N THR A 250 11.66 -3.14 -9.37
CA THR A 250 11.61 -1.83 -10.03
C THR A 250 12.94 -1.09 -10.09
N TRP A 251 13.94 -1.48 -9.28
CA TRP A 251 15.18 -0.71 -9.10
C TRP A 251 15.91 -0.29 -10.37
N ARG A 252 15.95 -1.15 -11.39
CA ARG A 252 16.66 -0.83 -12.65
C ARG A 252 16.02 0.34 -13.36
N ARG A 253 14.69 0.34 -13.43
CA ARG A 253 13.91 1.42 -14.03
C ARG A 253 14.04 2.69 -13.19
N GLU A 254 13.92 2.57 -11.87
CA GLU A 254 14.00 3.72 -10.95
C GLU A 254 15.36 4.44 -11.03
N LEU A 255 16.46 3.69 -11.14
CA LEU A 255 17.78 4.29 -11.36
C LEU A 255 17.89 5.06 -12.69
N GLU A 256 17.25 4.58 -13.75
CA GLU A 256 17.19 5.28 -15.04
C GLU A 256 16.34 6.56 -14.95
N ASP A 257 15.25 6.50 -14.19
CA ASP A 257 14.32 7.61 -13.93
C ASP A 257 14.85 8.60 -12.87
N ARG A 258 16.01 8.32 -12.26
CA ARG A 258 16.63 9.08 -11.15
C ARG A 258 15.74 9.18 -9.91
N ASP A 259 14.93 8.16 -9.69
CA ASP A 259 14.21 7.96 -8.45
C ASP A 259 15.09 7.18 -7.46
N PHE A 260 15.51 7.86 -6.40
CA PHE A 260 16.34 7.33 -5.32
C PHE A 260 15.52 7.00 -4.06
N SER A 261 14.21 7.21 -4.08
CA SER A 261 13.32 6.95 -2.95
C SER A 261 13.23 5.45 -2.60
N GLY A 262 13.68 4.58 -3.51
CA GLY A 262 13.87 3.13 -3.34
C GLY A 262 15.05 2.73 -2.45
N GLY A 263 15.96 3.66 -2.09
CA GLY A 263 17.06 3.41 -1.15
C GLY A 263 18.24 2.61 -1.72
N ILE A 264 18.43 2.64 -3.04
CA ILE A 264 19.52 1.95 -3.78
C ILE A 264 20.66 2.90 -4.13
#